data_AF-A0A011NW17-F1
#
_entry.id   AF-A0A011NW17-F1
#
_cell.length_a   1.000
_cell.length_b   1.000
_cell.length_c   1.000
_cell.angle_alpha   90.00
_cell.angle_beta   90.00
_cell.angle_gamma   90.00
#
_symmetry.space_group_name_H-M   'P 1'
#
loop_
_entity.id
_entity.type
_entity.pdbx_description
1 polymer ?
#
loop_
_entity_poly.entity_id
_entity_poly.type
_entity_poly.pdbx_seq_one_letter_code
_entity_poly.pdbx_strand_id
1 'polypeptide(L)' 'MVRRMSANTQFLFISHNKITMEMAQQLVGVTMQESGVSRIVEVDMEEALRMREQLV' A
#
# COMPACT_ATOMS: atom_id res chain seq x y z
N MET A 1 13.06 9.78 8.05
CA MET A 1 14.21 9.71 7.12
C MET A 1 13.74 9.44 5.69
N VAL A 2 13.07 8.31 5.42
CA VAL A 2 12.54 7.94 4.08
C VAL A 2 11.76 9.08 3.39
N ARG A 3 10.79 9.69 4.09
CA ARG A 3 10.00 10.83 3.57
C ARG A 3 10.82 12.08 3.19
N ARG A 4 11.99 12.29 3.79
CA ARG A 4 12.87 13.43 3.41
C ARG A 4 13.70 13.09 2.18
N MET A 5 14.14 11.85 2.06
CA MET A 5 14.91 11.38 0.90
C MET A 5 14.03 11.22 -0.34
N SER A 6 12.73 10.96 -0.17
CA SER A 6 11.80 10.75 -1.28
C SER A 6 11.62 11.97 -2.19
N ALA A 7 12.09 13.15 -1.77
CA ALA A 7 12.12 14.34 -2.61
C ALA A 7 13.04 14.19 -3.84
N ASN A 8 14.13 13.40 -3.72
CA ASN A 8 15.14 13.24 -4.77
C ASN A 8 15.29 11.78 -5.24
N THR A 9 14.56 10.85 -4.64
CA THR A 9 14.70 9.42 -4.93
C THR A 9 13.35 8.75 -4.79
N GLN A 10 12.88 8.08 -5.85
CA GLN A 10 11.67 7.28 -5.76
C GLN A 10 11.97 6.00 -4.98
N PHE A 11 11.15 5.73 -3.97
CA PHE A 11 11.25 4.50 -3.20
C PHE A 11 10.07 3.58 -3.51
N LEU A 12 10.37 2.30 -3.69
CA LEU A 12 9.40 1.22 -3.72
C LEU A 12 9.60 0.37 -2.46
N PHE A 13 8.53 0.20 -1.69
CA PHE A 13 8.54 -0.64 -0.50
C PHE A 13 7.44 -1.69 -0.62
N ILE A 14 7.76 -2.93 -0.26
CA ILE A 14 6.78 -4.02 -0.16
C ILE A 14 6.60 -4.29 1.32
N SER A 15 5.38 -4.12 1.83
CA SER A 15 5.12 -4.26 3.26
C SER A 15 3.69 -4.70 3.54
N HIS A 16 3.54 -5.46 4.62
CA HIS A 16 2.26 -5.69 5.30
C HIS A 16 2.14 -4.86 6.59
N ASN A 17 3.10 -3.96 6.87
CA ASN A 17 3.08 -3.12 8.07
C ASN A 17 2.22 -1.87 7.84
N LYS A 18 1.19 -1.71 8.67
CA LYS A 18 0.20 -0.62 8.57
C LYS A 18 0.84 0.77 8.61
N ILE A 19 1.76 1.01 9.53
CA ILE A 19 2.42 2.30 9.70
C ILE A 19 3.25 2.63 8.44
N THR A 20 3.93 1.64 7.87
CA THR A 20 4.69 1.81 6.62
C THR A 20 3.75 2.13 5.45
N MET A 21 2.62 1.45 5.35
CA MET A 21 1.62 1.69 4.30
C MET A 21 1.02 3.10 4.37
N GLU A 22 0.73 3.60 5.57
CA GLU A 22 0.21 4.97 5.79
C GLU A 22 1.22 6.07 5.39
N MET A 23 2.51 5.76 5.35
CA MET A 23 3.54 6.73 4.92
C MET A 23 3.72 6.80 3.40
N ALA A 24 3.12 5.89 2.63
CA ALA A 24 3.24 5.85 1.18
C ALA A 24 2.31 6.90 0.52
N GLN A 25 2.78 7.50 -0.57
CA GLN A 25 1.95 8.42 -1.37
C GLN A 25 0.93 7.68 -2.24
N GLN A 26 1.24 6.45 -2.64
CA GLN A 26 0.36 5.57 -3.40
C GLN A 26 0.51 4.15 -2.84
N LEU A 27 -0.59 3.41 -2.78
CA LEU A 27 -0.57 1.98 -2.49
C LEU A 27 -1.04 1.19 -3.71
N VAL A 28 -0.33 0.10 -3.95
CA VAL A 28 -0.64 -0.86 -4.99
C VAL A 28 -0.86 -2.20 -4.31
N GLY A 29 -2.06 -2.75 -4.48
CA GLY A 29 -2.39 -4.08 -4.00
C GLY A 29 -1.93 -5.13 -4.99
N VAL A 30 -1.46 -6.26 -4.48
CA VAL A 30 -1.21 -7.46 -5.29
C VAL A 30 -2.08 -8.56 -4.72
N THR A 31 -2.93 -9.15 -5.56
CA THR A 31 -3.84 -10.22 -5.19
C THR A 31 -3.56 -11.45 -6.04
N MET A 32 -3.96 -12.63 -5.58
CA MET A 32 -3.98 -13.84 -6.39
C MET A 32 -5.40 -14.37 -6.44
N GLN A 33 -6.10 -14.14 -7.55
CA GLN A 33 -7.44 -14.70 -7.78
C GLN A 33 -7.36 -16.17 -8.21
N GLU A 34 -6.31 -16.50 -8.96
CA GLU A 34 -5.99 -17.85 -9.42
C GLU A 34 -4.66 -18.26 -8.78
N SER A 35 -4.53 -19.54 -8.43
CA SER A 35 -3.33 -20.04 -7.77
C SER A 35 -2.09 -19.81 -8.66
N GLY A 36 -1.11 -19.07 -8.13
CA GLY A 36 0.13 -18.77 -8.83
C GLY A 36 0.07 -17.62 -9.84
N VAL A 37 -1.09 -16.98 -10.03
CA VAL A 37 -1.22 -15.81 -10.92
C VAL A 37 -1.56 -14.58 -10.10
N SER A 38 -0.58 -13.70 -9.94
CA SER A 38 -0.76 -12.41 -9.29
C SER A 38 -1.37 -11.37 -10.25
N ARG A 39 -2.26 -10.54 -9.70
CA ARG A 39 -2.86 -9.40 -10.39
C ARG A 39 -2.67 -8.15 -9.55
N ILE A 40 -2.33 -7.06 -10.23
CA ILE A 40 -2.19 -5.73 -9.62
C ILE A 40 -3.59 -5.12 -9.48
N VAL A 41 -3.87 -4.54 -8.32
CA VAL A 41 -5.08 -3.77 -8.06
C VAL A 41 -4.70 -2.41 -7.49
N GLU A 42 -5.41 -1.36 -7.93
CA GLU A 42 -5.27 -0.04 -7.33
C GLU A 42 -5.97 -0.04 -5.96
N VAL A 43 -5.37 0.65 -4.99
CA VAL A 43 -5.92 0.77 -3.66
C VAL A 43 -6.23 2.24 -3.43
N ASP A 44 -7.52 2.54 -3.27
CA ASP A 44 -7.94 3.85 -2.75
C ASP A 44 -7.52 3.94 -1.28
N MET A 45 -6.64 4.90 -0.98
CA MET A 45 -6.10 5.11 0.36
C MET A 45 -7.17 5.48 1.38
N GLU A 46 -8.13 6.32 1.00
CA GLU A 46 -9.21 6.73 1.90
C GLU A 46 -10.15 5.57 2.16
N GLU A 47 -10.51 4.80 1.12
CA GLU A 47 -11.37 3.64 1.28
C GLU A 47 -10.69 2.53 2.09
N ALA A 48 -9.39 2.27 1.86
CA ALA A 48 -8.61 1.32 2.64
C ALA A 48 -8.54 1.70 4.13
N LEU A 49 -8.44 3.00 4.44
CA LEU A 49 -8.49 3.51 5.81
C LEU A 49 -9.90 3.42 6.42
N ARG A 50 -10.97 3.61 5.64
CA ARG A 50 -12.38 3.49 6.07
C ARG A 50 -12.81 2.04 6.31
N MET A 51 -12.46 1.11 5.42
CA MET A 51 -12.72 -0.32 5.61
C MET A 51 -12.09 -0.87 6.90
N ARG A 52 -10.96 -0.31 7.32
CA ARG A 52 -10.32 -0.64 8.60
C ARG A 52 -11.18 -0.30 9.80
N GLU A 53 -11.89 0.83 9.80
CA GLU A 53 -12.73 1.27 10.93
C GLU A 53 -13.98 0.41 11.10
N GLN A 54 -14.40 -0.30 10.06
CA GLN A 54 -15.58 -1.18 10.08
C GLN A 54 -15.28 -2.61 10.53
N LEU A 55 -14.00 -2.98 10.63
CA LEU A 55 -13.55 -4.32 11.04
C LEU A 55 -13.12 -4.40 12.52
N VAL A 56 -13.32 -3.32 13.29
CA VAL A 56 -13.10 -3.22 14.75
C VAL A 56 -14.42 -2.92 15.43
#